data_AF-A0A1B9I1D8-F1
#
_entry.id   AF-A0A1B9I1D8-F1
#
_cell.length_a   1.000
_cell.length_b   1.000
_cell.length_c   1.000
_cell.angle_alpha   90.00
_cell.angle_beta   90.00
_cell.angle_gamma   90.00
#
_symmetry.space_group_name_H-M   'P 1'
#
loop_
_entity.id
_entity.type
_entity.pdbx_description
1 polymer ?
#
loop_
_entity_poly.entity_id
_entity_poly.type
_entity_poly.pdbx_seq_one_letter_code
_entity_poly.pdbx_strand_id
1 'polypeptide(L)'
;MFFHLSALSVFLIIAFLIIYYRSRILPIASKYLPTSLVAKFTNYEPLRNFSFSEQANAGITSNNFDLESNNISENSGESRIGLDERGVEEIRRIMAIEKCTFDQARLIRHNRILAKNGIAPDGTPMDSKAITRLS
;
A
#
# COMPACT_ATOMS: atom_id res chain seq x y z
N MET A 1 43.70 -28.11 -21.43
CA MET A 1 42.35 -27.79 -21.93
C MET A 1 41.23 -28.29 -21.00
N PHE A 2 41.22 -29.58 -20.61
CA PHE A 2 40.20 -30.14 -19.71
C PHE A 2 40.09 -29.46 -18.33
N PHE A 3 41.21 -28.98 -17.77
CA PHE A 3 41.21 -28.26 -16.49
C PHE A 3 40.38 -26.96 -16.54
N HIS A 4 40.51 -26.18 -17.61
CA HIS A 4 39.73 -24.95 -17.77
C HIS A 4 38.24 -25.24 -17.97
N LEU A 5 37.92 -26.32 -18.69
CA LEU A 5 36.52 -26.77 -18.87
C LEU A 5 35.90 -27.22 -17.53
N SER A 6 36.66 -27.94 -16.71
CA SER A 6 36.21 -28.37 -15.38
C SER A 6 36.03 -27.17 -14.44
N ALA A 7 36.98 -26.22 -14.43
CA ALA A 7 36.86 -25.00 -13.64
C ALA A 7 35.65 -24.15 -14.04
N LEU A 8 35.39 -24.01 -15.35
CA LEU A 8 34.22 -23.31 -15.88
C LEU A 8 32.91 -23.98 -15.45
N SER A 9 32.85 -25.31 -15.52
CA SER A 9 31.71 -26.11 -15.07
C SER A 9 31.38 -25.86 -13.60
N VAL A 10 32.38 -25.90 -12.72
CA VAL A 10 32.21 -25.64 -11.29
C VAL A 10 31.72 -24.21 -11.04
N PHE A 11 32.28 -23.23 -11.74
CA PHE A 11 31.85 -21.84 -11.63
C PHE A 11 30.38 -21.65 -12.06
N LEU A 12 29.98 -22.28 -13.17
CA LEU A 12 28.59 -22.23 -13.66
C LEU A 12 27.62 -22.89 -12.70
N ILE A 13 28.00 -24.02 -12.07
CA ILE A 13 27.19 -24.68 -11.05
C ILE A 13 27.01 -23.77 -9.83
N ILE A 14 28.08 -23.13 -9.36
CA ILE A 14 28.00 -22.18 -8.24
C ILE A 14 27.10 -20.99 -8.61
N ALA A 15 27.27 -20.40 -9.79
CA ALA A 15 26.44 -19.30 -10.27
C ALA A 15 24.96 -19.73 -10.36
N PHE A 16 24.69 -20.93 -10.88
CA PHE A 16 23.35 -21.50 -10.95
C PHE A 16 22.72 -21.68 -9.57
N LEU A 17 23.46 -22.22 -8.60
CA LEU A 17 22.98 -22.38 -7.22
C LEU A 17 22.71 -21.02 -6.57
N ILE A 18 23.55 -20.02 -6.78
CA ILE A 18 23.35 -18.66 -6.27
C ILE A 18 22.07 -18.04 -6.87
N ILE A 19 21.85 -18.20 -8.17
CA ILE A 19 20.64 -17.69 -8.85
C ILE A 19 19.39 -18.45 -8.37
N TYR A 20 19.47 -19.77 -8.26
CA TYR A 20 18.35 -20.62 -7.85
C TYR A 20 17.93 -20.36 -6.40
N TYR A 21 18.90 -20.23 -5.48
CA TYR A 21 18.67 -19.97 -4.06
C TYR A 21 18.73 -18.48 -3.69
N ARG A 22 18.69 -17.57 -4.67
CA ARG A 22 18.86 -16.12 -4.47
C ARG A 22 17.96 -15.56 -3.37
N SER A 23 16.71 -16.00 -3.30
CA SER A 23 15.70 -15.54 -2.33
C SER A 23 16.02 -15.95 -0.90
N ARG A 24 16.79 -17.04 -0.68
CA ARG A 24 17.27 -17.45 0.65
C ARG A 24 18.61 -16.82 1.01
N ILE A 25 19.47 -16.53 0.02
CA ILE A 25 20.81 -15.97 0.24
C ILE A 25 20.76 -14.45 0.47
N LEU A 26 19.89 -13.72 -0.24
CA LEU A 26 19.74 -12.26 -0.11
C LEU A 26 19.55 -11.75 1.33
N PRO A 27 18.65 -12.31 2.18
CA PRO A 27 18.45 -11.81 3.54
C PRO A 27 19.66 -12.03 4.46
N ILE A 28 20.52 -13.00 4.15
CA ILE A 28 21.75 -13.26 4.90
C ILE A 28 22.85 -12.30 4.41
N ALA A 29 22.94 -12.09 3.10
CA ALA A 29 23.93 -11.23 2.47
C ALA A 29 23.65 -9.73 2.67
N SER A 30 22.39 -9.33 2.86
CA SER A 30 21.99 -7.94 3.10
C SER A 30 22.59 -7.33 4.36
N LYS A 31 23.03 -8.17 5.32
CA LYS A 31 23.74 -7.71 6.53
C LYS A 31 25.16 -7.18 6.23
N TYR A 32 25.76 -7.63 5.13
CA TYR A 32 27.16 -7.33 4.77
C TYR A 32 27.29 -6.49 3.50
N LEU A 33 26.22 -6.40 2.70
CA LEU A 33 26.20 -5.63 1.46
C LEU A 33 25.64 -4.23 1.68
N PRO A 34 26.14 -3.21 0.97
CA PRO A 34 25.56 -1.87 1.01
C PRO A 34 24.13 -1.88 0.45
N THR A 35 23.25 -1.10 1.08
CA THR A 35 21.81 -1.04 0.76
C THR A 35 21.51 -0.73 -0.71
N SER A 36 22.39 0.02 -1.38
CA SER A 36 22.27 0.37 -2.81
C SER A 36 22.47 -0.81 -3.76
N LEU A 37 23.33 -1.77 -3.41
CA LEU A 37 23.50 -2.99 -4.19
C LEU A 37 22.34 -3.95 -3.92
N VAL A 38 21.93 -4.09 -2.66
CA VAL A 38 20.77 -4.91 -2.28
C VAL A 38 19.52 -4.44 -3.00
N ALA A 39 19.26 -3.13 -3.03
CA ALA A 39 18.11 -2.53 -3.71
C ALA A 39 18.04 -2.83 -5.22
N LYS A 40 19.19 -3.00 -5.89
CA LYS A 40 19.24 -3.39 -7.32
C LYS A 40 18.88 -4.86 -7.56
N PHE A 41 19.06 -5.71 -6.56
CA PHE A 41 18.78 -7.15 -6.65
C PHE A 41 17.46 -7.55 -5.99
N THR A 42 16.88 -6.69 -5.16
CA THR A 42 15.52 -6.85 -4.65
C THR A 42 14.52 -6.28 -5.65
N ASN A 43 13.63 -7.13 -6.15
CA ASN A 43 12.41 -6.64 -6.78
C ASN A 43 11.55 -5.96 -5.71
N TYR A 44 10.69 -5.03 -6.13
CA TYR A 44 9.65 -4.50 -5.25
C TYR A 44 8.89 -5.67 -4.63
N GLU A 45 9.01 -5.82 -3.30
CA GLU A 45 8.18 -6.74 -2.55
C GLU A 45 6.92 -5.98 -2.17
N PRO A 46 5.76 -6.28 -2.80
CA PRO A 46 4.53 -5.61 -2.44
C PRO A 46 4.28 -5.82 -0.95
N LEU A 47 3.79 -4.77 -0.28
CA LEU A 47 3.40 -4.83 1.12
C LEU A 47 2.43 -6.01 1.30
N ARG A 48 2.90 -7.09 1.91
CA ARG A 48 2.20 -8.39 1.98
C ARG A 48 0.81 -8.33 2.61
N ASN A 49 0.51 -7.23 3.32
CA ASN A 49 -0.72 -7.08 4.10
C ASN A 49 -1.73 -6.13 3.42
N PHE A 50 -1.35 -5.42 2.36
CA PHE A 50 -2.17 -4.34 1.78
C PHE A 50 -2.22 -4.45 0.26
N SER A 51 -3.05 -5.36 -0.25
CA SER A 51 -3.33 -5.45 -1.69
C SER A 51 -4.55 -4.61 -2.07
N PHE A 52 -4.43 -3.78 -3.11
CA PHE A 52 -5.57 -3.03 -3.65
C PHE A 52 -6.63 -3.97 -4.26
N SER A 53 -6.21 -5.08 -4.88
CA SER A 53 -7.12 -6.07 -5.45
C SER A 53 -7.99 -6.73 -4.39
N GLU A 54 -7.45 -6.99 -3.19
CA GLU A 54 -8.22 -7.57 -2.08
C GLU A 54 -9.25 -6.59 -1.53
N GLN A 55 -8.94 -5.28 -1.52
CA GLN A 55 -9.87 -4.24 -1.13
C GLN A 55 -11.00 -4.07 -2.13
N ALA A 56 -10.68 -4.08 -3.44
CA ALA A 56 -11.68 -4.08 -4.50
C ALA A 56 -12.61 -5.31 -4.38
N ASN A 57 -12.05 -6.50 -4.19
CA ASN A 57 -12.82 -7.73 -3.96
C ASN A 57 -13.68 -7.69 -2.69
N ALA A 58 -13.22 -6.98 -1.65
CA ALA A 58 -13.98 -6.77 -0.41
C ALA A 58 -15.06 -5.67 -0.51
N GLY A 59 -15.29 -5.10 -1.71
CA GLY A 59 -16.30 -4.07 -1.94
C GLY A 59 -15.90 -2.69 -1.42
N ILE A 60 -14.61 -2.43 -1.22
CA ILE A 60 -14.04 -1.14 -0.78
C ILE A 60 -13.74 -0.28 -2.02
N THR A 61 -14.69 -0.23 -2.95
CA THR A 61 -14.63 0.52 -4.19
C THR A 61 -16.04 0.96 -4.58
N SER A 62 -16.17 2.13 -5.22
CA SER A 62 -17.43 2.66 -5.73
C SER A 62 -17.20 3.46 -7.01
N ASN A 63 -18.27 3.84 -7.70
CA ASN A 63 -18.17 4.70 -8.89
C ASN A 63 -17.44 6.02 -8.62
N ASN A 64 -17.53 6.54 -7.39
CA ASN A 64 -16.89 7.78 -6.96
C ASN A 64 -15.49 7.55 -6.34
N PHE A 65 -15.07 6.29 -6.20
CA PHE A 65 -13.79 5.90 -5.63
C PHE A 65 -13.35 4.57 -6.20
N ASP A 66 -12.66 4.66 -7.34
CA ASP A 66 -12.15 3.51 -8.05
C ASP A 66 -10.69 3.25 -7.69
N LEU A 67 -10.42 2.05 -7.18
CA LEU A 67 -9.07 1.56 -6.86
C LEU A 67 -8.35 0.97 -8.08
N GLU A 68 -9.08 0.55 -9.12
CA GLU A 68 -8.55 -0.22 -10.24
C GLU A 68 -7.99 0.69 -11.35
N SER A 69 -8.76 1.68 -11.80
CA SER A 69 -8.42 2.46 -13.01
C SER A 69 -7.08 3.18 -12.97
N ASN A 70 -6.65 3.71 -11.81
CA ASN A 70 -5.47 4.56 -11.71
C ASN A 70 -4.32 3.97 -10.87
N ASN A 71 -4.57 2.96 -10.03
CA ASN A 71 -3.55 2.41 -9.14
C ASN A 71 -3.07 1.00 -9.50
N ILE A 72 -3.84 0.24 -10.28
CA ILE A 72 -3.51 -1.14 -10.67
C ILE A 72 -2.88 -1.22 -12.08
N SER A 73 -3.09 -0.19 -12.90
CA SER A 73 -2.42 -0.03 -14.20
C SER A 73 -0.94 0.37 -14.02
N GLU A 74 -0.01 -0.46 -14.48
CA GLU A 74 1.45 -0.19 -14.43
C GLU A 74 1.88 1.08 -15.21
N ASN A 75 1.00 1.65 -16.03
CA ASN A 75 1.29 2.79 -16.92
C ASN A 75 0.76 4.15 -16.42
N SER A 76 0.01 4.21 -15.31
CA SER A 76 -0.39 5.49 -14.73
C SER A 76 0.72 6.00 -13.81
N GLY A 77 1.53 6.94 -14.29
CA GLY A 77 2.52 7.66 -13.47
C GLY A 77 1.92 8.45 -12.29
N GLU A 78 0.60 8.49 -12.15
CA GLU A 78 -0.11 9.01 -10.98
C GLU A 78 -0.40 7.87 -9.98
N SER A 79 0.54 7.59 -9.08
CA SER A 79 0.24 6.73 -7.93
C SER A 79 -0.59 7.53 -6.92
N ARG A 80 -1.88 7.24 -6.81
CA ARG A 80 -2.73 7.82 -5.77
C ARG A 80 -2.67 6.93 -4.55
N ILE A 81 -2.20 7.47 -3.43
CA ILE A 81 -2.32 6.79 -2.15
C ILE A 81 -3.81 6.59 -1.88
N GLY A 82 -4.26 5.33 -1.96
CA GLY A 82 -5.62 4.94 -1.63
C GLY A 82 -5.91 5.13 -0.14
N LEU A 83 -6.87 4.37 0.36
CA LEU A 83 -7.15 4.38 1.79
C LEU A 83 -5.98 3.76 2.56
N ASP A 84 -5.69 4.23 3.78
CA ASP A 84 -4.69 3.61 4.65
C ASP A 84 -5.26 2.34 5.31
N GLU A 85 -4.39 1.45 5.80
CA GLU A 85 -4.82 0.19 6.45
C GLU A 85 -5.81 0.43 7.60
N ARG A 86 -5.57 1.47 8.40
CA ARG A 86 -6.45 1.85 9.51
C ARG A 86 -7.78 2.40 9.01
N GLY A 87 -7.77 3.19 7.94
CA GLY A 87 -8.99 3.69 7.31
C GLY A 87 -9.85 2.59 6.73
N VAL A 88 -9.22 1.59 6.10
CA VAL A 88 -9.90 0.39 5.55
C VAL A 88 -10.61 -0.38 6.65
N GLU A 89 -9.93 -0.66 7.76
CA GLU A 89 -10.51 -1.40 8.88
C GLU A 89 -11.67 -0.63 9.53
N GLU A 90 -11.51 0.68 9.71
CA GLU A 90 -12.55 1.54 10.26
C GLU A 90 -13.80 1.57 9.38
N ILE A 91 -13.62 1.65 8.06
CA ILE A 91 -14.74 1.62 7.11
C ILE A 91 -15.44 0.27 7.11
N ARG A 92 -14.69 -0.84 7.13
CA ARG A 92 -15.29 -2.18 7.30
C ARG A 92 -16.12 -2.27 8.57
N ARG A 93 -15.62 -1.71 9.68
CA ARG A 93 -16.34 -1.68 10.95
C ARG A 93 -17.64 -0.88 10.85
N ILE A 94 -17.59 0.30 10.23
CA ILE A 94 -18.78 1.15 10.03
C ILE A 94 -19.82 0.44 9.16
N MET A 95 -19.40 -0.16 8.05
CA MET A 95 -20.30 -0.96 7.21
C MET A 95 -20.93 -2.12 7.98
N ALA A 96 -20.17 -2.81 8.83
CA ALA A 96 -20.66 -3.94 9.60
C ALA A 96 -21.71 -3.54 10.65
N ILE A 97 -21.52 -2.39 11.30
CA ILE A 97 -22.39 -1.85 12.36
C ILE A 97 -23.62 -1.16 11.78
N GLU A 98 -23.40 -0.19 10.88
CA GLU A 98 -24.45 0.69 10.35
C GLU A 98 -25.19 0.08 9.14
N LYS A 99 -24.73 -1.08 8.65
CA LYS A 99 -25.29 -1.78 7.47
C LYS A 99 -25.46 -0.87 6.24
N CYS A 100 -24.45 -0.04 6.00
CA CYS A 100 -24.44 0.98 4.95
C CYS A 100 -23.48 0.62 3.80
N THR A 101 -23.60 1.34 2.68
CA THR A 101 -22.70 1.18 1.53
C THR A 101 -21.32 1.77 1.82
N PHE A 102 -20.33 1.44 0.98
CA PHE A 102 -18.96 1.94 1.13
C PHE A 102 -18.88 3.49 1.16
N ASP A 103 -19.58 4.17 0.26
CA ASP A 103 -19.59 5.64 0.22
C ASP A 103 -20.27 6.25 1.46
N GLN A 104 -21.35 5.64 1.93
CA GLN A 104 -22.01 6.06 3.17
C GLN A 104 -21.07 5.87 4.37
N ALA A 105 -20.36 4.74 4.44
CA ALA A 105 -19.40 4.48 5.49
C ALA A 105 -18.23 5.48 5.46
N ARG A 106 -17.74 5.84 4.27
CA ARG A 106 -16.74 6.91 4.08
C ARG A 106 -17.23 8.25 4.59
N LEU A 107 -18.47 8.64 4.26
CA LEU A 107 -19.07 9.88 4.72
C LEU A 107 -19.21 9.90 6.25
N ILE A 108 -19.70 8.81 6.85
CA ILE A 108 -19.82 8.66 8.31
C ILE A 108 -18.45 8.79 8.97
N ARG A 109 -17.43 8.09 8.46
CA ARG A 109 -16.06 8.20 8.97
C ARG A 109 -15.55 9.63 8.89
N HIS A 110 -15.74 10.30 7.76
CA HIS A 110 -15.29 11.67 7.57
C HIS A 110 -15.95 12.62 8.58
N ASN A 111 -17.27 12.52 8.74
CA ASN A 111 -18.02 13.32 9.72
C ASN A 111 -17.56 13.06 11.16
N ARG A 112 -17.22 11.81 11.52
CA ARG A 112 -16.66 11.48 12.84
C ARG A 112 -15.30 12.14 13.06
N ILE A 113 -14.45 12.19 12.03
CA ILE A 113 -13.15 12.87 12.08
C ILE A 113 -13.36 14.39 12.24
N LEU A 114 -14.27 14.99 11.48
CA LEU A 114 -14.60 16.42 11.61
C LEU A 114 -15.09 16.74 13.02
N ALA A 115 -16.08 16.01 13.51
CA ALA A 115 -16.64 16.21 14.84
C ALA A 115 -15.58 16.05 15.96
N LYS A 116 -14.68 15.06 15.83
CA LYS A 116 -13.57 14.87 16.77
C LYS A 116 -12.62 16.07 16.82
N ASN A 117 -12.49 16.81 15.72
CA ASN A 117 -11.68 18.02 15.62
C ASN A 117 -12.48 19.31 15.85
N GLY A 118 -13.72 19.23 16.35
CA GLY A 118 -14.55 20.39 16.60
C GLY A 118 -15.02 21.11 15.33
N ILE A 119 -15.18 20.37 14.23
CA ILE A 119 -15.69 20.86 12.95
C ILE A 119 -17.06 20.23 12.71
N ALA A 120 -18.05 21.06 12.39
CA ALA A 120 -19.38 20.62 12.05
C ALA A 120 -19.42 19.96 10.66
N PRO A 121 -20.46 19.17 10.32
CA PRO A 121 -20.57 18.50 9.03
C PRO A 121 -20.61 19.45 7.82
N ASP A 122 -20.94 20.73 8.04
CA ASP A 122 -20.90 21.79 7.03
C ASP A 122 -19.49 22.39 6.82
N GLY A 123 -18.50 21.90 7.57
CA GLY A 123 -17.12 22.39 7.54
C GLY A 123 -16.86 23.60 8.42
N THR A 124 -17.87 24.11 9.13
CA THR A 124 -17.70 25.25 10.04
C THR A 124 -17.09 24.82 11.38
N PRO A 125 -16.26 25.65 12.03
CA PRO A 125 -15.83 25.37 13.39
C PRO A 125 -17.03 25.36 14.35
N MET A 126 -17.07 24.39 15.26
CA MET A 126 -18.06 24.34 16.34
C MET A 126 -17.78 25.38 17.44
N ASP A 127 -16.57 25.94 17.48
CA ASP A 127 -16.22 27.04 18.37
C ASP A 127 -16.84 28.35 17.89
N SER A 128 -17.77 28.88 18.68
CA SER A 128 -18.45 30.15 18.39
C SER A 128 -17.49 31.34 18.29
N LYS A 129 -16.32 31.27 18.92
CA LYS A 129 -15.28 32.31 18.82
C LYS A 129 -14.55 32.29 17.47
N ALA A 130 -14.52 31.15 16.78
CA ALA A 130 -13.91 31.03 15.46
C ALA A 130 -14.85 31.54 14.35
N ILE A 131 -16.15 31.69 14.63
CA ILE A 131 -17.13 32.22 13.67
C ILE A 131 -17.09 33.74 13.71
N THR A 132 -16.16 34.34 12.96
CA THR A 132 -16.13 35.80 12.78
C THR A 132 -17.14 36.20 11.70
N ARG A 133 -18.24 36.84 12.09
CA ARG A 133 -19.14 37.49 11.13
C ARG A 133 -18.47 38.77 10.64
N LEU A 134 -18.27 38.91 9.33
CA LEU A 134 -18.05 40.21 8.71
C LEU A 134 -19.43 40.86 8.59
N SER A 135 -19.72 41.82 9.48
CA SER A 135 -20.86 42.73 9.34
C SER A 135 -20.58 43.76 8.27
#